data_AF-A0A3M7B9M8-F1
#
_entry.id   AF-A0A3M7B9M8-F1
#
_cell.length_a   1.000
_cell.length_b   1.000
_cell.length_c   1.000
_cell.angle_alpha   90.00
_cell.angle_beta   90.00
_cell.angle_gamma   90.00
#
_symmetry.space_group_name_H-M   'P 1'
#
loop_
_entity.id
_entity.type
_entity.pdbx_description
1 polymer ?
#
loop_
_entity_poly.entity_id
_entity_poly.type
_entity_poly.pdbx_seq_one_letter_code
_entity_poly.pdbx_strand_id
1 'polypeptide(L)'
;MPLAWTKKDKSYTLFGTTLKMPQSNSGRPRVLLFDIGGVCVVSPFQAILDYEKSKGIPPGWVNYSISATNPNGAWQKIERGDILLDADFFREFKADLQDEKRWRTYYAKYLASKREEKISDAAEEAAYQVPPVPDIDAEWLYWEMMRIARQPDPHMYPALKRLRQAADQSDGKLIIAALSNTSIFPPGHPFNDEKTPDGRQNKELKSLFDIFVSSAHVGMRKPDEDIYRYAITRVHEYVKTKHGGVGIRPEDITFLDDIGSNLRTARRLGMGTIKVQLGRADKAVDELERLTGLQLKDERSRL
;
A
#
# COMPACT_ATOMS: atom_id res chain seq x y z
N MET A 1 -9.74 -22.70 47.51
CA MET A 1 -10.22 -22.52 46.12
C MET A 1 -9.06 -21.95 45.31
N PRO A 2 -8.74 -22.51 44.13
CA PRO A 2 -7.75 -21.89 43.24
C PRO A 2 -8.21 -20.46 42.90
N LEU A 3 -7.28 -19.51 42.91
CA LEU A 3 -7.55 -18.14 42.49
C LEU A 3 -8.05 -18.17 41.04
N ALA A 4 -9.17 -17.48 40.76
CA ALA A 4 -9.75 -17.41 39.43
C ALA A 4 -8.76 -16.84 38.39
N TRP A 5 -7.75 -16.10 38.85
CA TRP A 5 -6.73 -15.49 38.01
C TRP A 5 -5.34 -15.54 38.66
N THR A 6 -4.33 -15.87 37.85
CA THR A 6 -2.93 -15.92 38.26
C THR A 6 -2.09 -14.98 37.40
N LYS A 7 -1.56 -13.91 38.01
CA LYS A 7 -0.62 -12.97 37.34
C LYS A 7 0.63 -13.65 36.78
N LYS A 8 1.09 -14.69 37.47
CA LYS A 8 2.40 -15.32 37.25
C LYS A 8 2.48 -16.09 35.93
N ASP A 9 1.38 -16.70 35.49
CA ASP A 9 1.29 -17.54 34.29
C ASP A 9 0.25 -17.04 33.28
N LYS A 10 -0.40 -15.89 33.58
CA LYS A 10 -1.47 -15.28 32.77
C LYS A 10 -2.60 -16.27 32.44
N SER A 11 -2.93 -17.18 33.35
CA SER A 11 -4.03 -18.11 33.18
C SER A 11 -5.29 -17.65 33.92
N TYR A 12 -6.45 -18.01 33.37
CA TYR A 12 -7.77 -17.77 33.94
C TYR A 12 -8.51 -19.09 34.01
N THR A 13 -8.99 -19.47 35.19
CA THR A 13 -9.75 -20.72 35.36
C THR A 13 -11.22 -20.41 35.57
N LEU A 14 -12.05 -20.81 34.62
CA LEU A 14 -13.50 -20.65 34.66
C LEU A 14 -14.17 -22.02 34.58
N PHE A 15 -15.00 -22.35 35.57
CA PHE A 15 -15.71 -23.64 35.65
C PHE A 15 -14.81 -24.88 35.45
N GLY A 16 -13.61 -24.88 36.05
CA GLY A 16 -12.65 -25.98 35.93
C GLY A 16 -11.86 -26.03 34.61
N THR A 17 -12.14 -25.13 33.66
CA THR A 17 -11.36 -24.99 32.43
C THR A 17 -10.34 -23.87 32.60
N THR A 18 -9.05 -24.21 32.50
CA THR A 18 -7.97 -23.23 32.51
C THR A 18 -7.71 -22.70 31.10
N LEU A 19 -8.08 -21.45 30.87
CA LEU A 19 -7.74 -20.70 29.67
C LEU A 19 -6.38 -20.02 29.91
N LYS A 20 -5.39 -20.34 29.07
CA LYS A 20 -4.15 -19.55 29.03
C LYS A 20 -4.39 -18.33 28.15
N MET A 21 -4.13 -17.14 28.69
CA MET A 21 -4.10 -15.94 27.84
C MET A 21 -3.05 -16.14 26.75
N PRO A 22 -3.33 -15.74 25.50
CA PRO A 22 -2.33 -15.75 24.44
C PRO A 22 -1.09 -15.00 24.93
N GLN A 23 0.07 -15.65 24.91
CA GLN A 23 1.31 -14.93 25.19
C GLN A 23 1.48 -13.85 24.12
N SER A 24 1.89 -12.65 24.53
CA SER A 24 2.44 -11.67 23.59
C SER A 24 3.63 -12.34 22.95
N ASN A 25 3.53 -12.67 21.66
CA ASN A 25 4.60 -13.36 20.99
C ASN A 25 5.75 -12.35 20.87
N SER A 26 6.79 -12.49 21.69
CA SER A 26 8.07 -11.83 21.46
C SER A 26 8.84 -12.48 20.29
N GLY A 27 8.17 -13.37 19.55
CA GLY A 27 8.66 -14.05 18.36
C GLY A 27 8.33 -13.30 17.07
N ARG A 28 8.93 -13.82 15.98
CA ARG A 28 8.80 -13.35 14.60
C ARG A 28 7.34 -13.09 14.20
N PRO A 29 7.07 -12.10 13.32
CA PRO A 29 5.71 -11.85 12.84
C PRO A 29 5.14 -13.11 12.19
N ARG A 30 3.88 -13.42 12.50
CA ARG A 30 3.17 -14.54 11.86
C ARG A 30 2.64 -14.15 10.49
N VAL A 31 2.40 -12.86 10.27
CA VAL A 31 1.83 -12.34 9.03
C VAL A 31 2.68 -11.19 8.52
N LEU A 32 3.08 -11.28 7.26
CA LEU A 32 3.65 -10.17 6.51
C LEU A 32 2.57 -9.67 5.55
N LEU A 33 2.08 -8.45 5.79
CA LEU A 33 1.07 -7.79 4.98
C LEU A 33 1.76 -6.78 4.06
N PHE A 34 1.60 -6.90 2.76
CA PHE A 34 2.29 -6.07 1.77
C PHE A 34 1.31 -5.12 1.07
N ASP A 35 1.70 -3.86 0.91
CA ASP A 35 1.23 -3.11 -0.26
C ASP A 35 1.87 -3.67 -1.53
N ILE A 36 1.31 -3.33 -2.69
CA ILE A 36 1.78 -3.80 -3.99
C ILE A 36 2.57 -2.70 -4.69
N GLY A 37 1.92 -1.59 -5.05
CA GLY A 37 2.57 -0.47 -5.73
C GLY A 37 3.62 0.21 -4.83
N GLY A 38 4.84 0.39 -5.32
CA GLY A 38 5.94 0.97 -4.54
C GLY A 38 6.59 0.00 -3.54
N VAL A 39 6.10 -1.23 -3.45
CA VAL A 39 6.64 -2.28 -2.56
C VAL A 39 7.02 -3.52 -3.36
N CYS A 40 6.06 -4.28 -3.88
CA CYS A 40 6.32 -5.49 -4.68
C CYS A 40 6.60 -5.18 -6.16
N VAL A 41 6.04 -4.07 -6.64
CA VAL A 41 6.24 -3.52 -7.99
C VAL A 41 6.64 -2.05 -7.88
N VAL A 42 7.21 -1.50 -8.94
CA VAL A 42 7.65 -0.10 -9.00
C VAL A 42 6.49 0.84 -8.70
N SER A 43 6.77 1.95 -7.99
CA SER A 43 5.75 2.93 -7.62
C SER A 43 5.22 3.67 -8.87
N PRO A 44 3.89 3.82 -9.02
CA PRO A 44 3.31 4.65 -10.09
C PRO A 44 3.70 6.13 -9.97
N PHE A 45 4.12 6.61 -8.79
CA PHE A 45 4.53 8.00 -8.59
C PHE A 45 5.76 8.41 -9.41
N GLN A 46 6.59 7.45 -9.83
CA GLN A 46 7.70 7.74 -10.72
C GLN A 46 7.21 8.20 -12.11
N ALA A 47 6.15 7.58 -12.64
CA ALA A 47 5.54 8.00 -13.91
C ALA A 47 4.95 9.41 -13.84
N ILE A 48 4.34 9.77 -12.71
CA ILE A 48 3.85 11.14 -12.45
C ILE A 48 5.01 12.13 -12.53
N LEU A 49 6.10 11.86 -11.79
CA LEU A 49 7.25 12.76 -11.74
C LEU A 49 7.89 12.95 -13.11
N ASP A 50 8.03 11.88 -13.88
CA ASP A 50 8.62 11.93 -15.22
C ASP A 50 7.72 12.66 -16.21
N TYR A 51 6.40 12.46 -16.11
CA TYR A 51 5.42 13.22 -16.91
C TYR A 51 5.49 14.71 -16.59
N GLU A 52 5.43 15.08 -15.31
CA GLU A 52 5.48 16.49 -14.87
C GLU A 52 6.76 17.17 -15.38
N LYS A 53 7.93 16.53 -15.21
CA LYS A 53 9.19 17.03 -15.75
C LYS A 53 9.17 17.21 -17.26
N SER A 54 8.66 16.23 -18.00
CA SER A 54 8.61 16.27 -19.47
C SER A 54 7.73 17.41 -20.01
N LYS A 55 6.75 17.86 -19.21
CA LYS A 55 5.81 18.94 -19.55
C LYS A 55 6.15 20.28 -18.90
N GLY A 56 7.26 20.38 -18.16
CA GLY A 56 7.63 21.59 -17.43
C GLY A 56 6.66 21.94 -16.28
N ILE A 57 5.90 20.96 -15.79
CA ILE A 57 5.00 21.12 -14.65
C ILE A 57 5.85 21.06 -13.38
N PRO A 58 5.69 22.02 -12.45
CA PRO A 58 6.26 21.94 -11.11
C PRO A 58 6.00 20.56 -10.46
N PRO A 59 7.05 19.86 -9.98
CA PRO A 59 6.90 18.50 -9.47
C PRO A 59 5.96 18.39 -8.26
N GLY A 60 5.05 17.43 -8.32
CA GLY A 60 4.10 17.09 -7.26
C GLY A 60 2.70 17.66 -7.43
N TRP A 61 2.40 18.34 -8.54
CA TRP A 61 1.06 18.87 -8.82
C TRP A 61 -0.01 17.76 -8.83
N VAL A 62 0.23 16.66 -9.56
CA VAL A 62 -0.74 15.57 -9.69
C VAL A 62 -1.01 14.94 -8.32
N ASN A 63 0.05 14.62 -7.56
CA ASN A 63 -0.07 14.04 -6.22
C ASN A 63 -0.76 14.99 -5.23
N TYR A 64 -0.46 16.29 -5.32
CA TYR A 64 -1.14 17.32 -4.54
C TYR A 64 -2.62 17.35 -4.86
N SER A 65 -2.99 17.33 -6.15
CA SER A 65 -4.39 17.37 -6.57
C SER A 65 -5.16 16.15 -6.08
N ILE A 66 -4.62 14.93 -6.33
CA ILE A 66 -5.18 13.66 -5.83
C ILE A 66 -5.39 13.71 -4.31
N SER A 67 -4.42 14.26 -3.56
CA SER A 67 -4.53 14.34 -2.10
C SER A 67 -5.59 15.36 -1.66
N ALA A 68 -5.69 16.49 -2.36
CA ALA A 68 -6.59 17.59 -2.02
C ALA A 68 -8.06 17.31 -2.38
N THR A 69 -8.34 16.36 -3.26
CA THR A 69 -9.71 15.92 -3.60
C THR A 69 -10.25 14.85 -2.67
N ASN A 70 -9.44 14.32 -1.75
CA ASN A 70 -9.88 13.32 -0.78
C ASN A 70 -11.04 13.86 0.10
N PRO A 71 -12.10 13.08 0.36
CA PRO A 71 -12.31 11.67 -0.02
C PRO A 71 -13.05 11.44 -1.35
N ASN A 72 -13.43 12.51 -2.06
CA ASN A 72 -14.43 12.44 -3.13
C ASN A 72 -13.87 12.63 -4.55
N GLY A 73 -12.56 12.76 -4.71
CA GLY A 73 -11.94 12.84 -6.04
C GLY A 73 -12.08 11.56 -6.84
N ALA A 74 -11.95 11.69 -8.16
CA ALA A 74 -12.03 10.58 -9.11
C ALA A 74 -11.06 9.45 -8.74
N TRP A 75 -9.84 9.79 -8.32
CA TRP A 75 -8.83 8.83 -7.88
C TRP A 75 -9.27 8.02 -6.64
N GLN A 76 -9.91 8.68 -5.67
CA GLN A 76 -10.42 7.97 -4.49
C GLN A 76 -11.62 7.09 -4.81
N LYS A 77 -12.52 7.57 -5.68
CA LYS A 77 -13.70 6.80 -6.14
C LYS A 77 -13.28 5.53 -6.87
N ILE A 78 -12.34 5.62 -7.81
CA ILE A 78 -11.86 4.43 -8.55
C ILE A 78 -11.11 3.46 -7.63
N GLU A 79 -10.36 3.95 -6.64
CA GLU A 79 -9.69 3.10 -5.65
C GLU A 79 -10.67 2.40 -4.70
N ARG A 80 -11.88 2.94 -4.50
CA ARG A 80 -12.96 2.26 -3.77
C ARG A 80 -13.86 1.41 -4.66
N GLY A 81 -13.74 1.50 -5.98
CA GLY A 81 -14.66 0.85 -6.91
C GLY A 81 -16.03 1.51 -7.00
N ASP A 82 -16.14 2.78 -6.57
CA ASP A 82 -17.38 3.57 -6.64
C ASP A 82 -17.76 3.93 -8.09
N ILE A 83 -16.76 3.98 -8.97
CA ILE A 83 -16.89 4.29 -10.40
C ILE A 83 -16.05 3.30 -11.23
N LEU A 84 -16.40 3.16 -12.51
CA LEU A 84 -15.70 2.29 -13.46
C LEU A 84 -14.42 2.96 -13.98
N LEU A 85 -13.44 2.14 -14.38
CA LEU A 85 -12.26 2.60 -15.11
C LEU A 85 -12.60 2.80 -16.59
N ASP A 86 -13.23 3.92 -16.93
CA ASP A 86 -13.66 4.24 -18.29
C ASP A 86 -13.49 5.73 -18.64
N ALA A 87 -14.09 6.16 -19.75
CA ALA A 87 -14.03 7.55 -20.22
C ALA A 87 -14.60 8.56 -19.20
N ASP A 88 -15.58 8.17 -18.38
CA ASP A 88 -16.14 9.05 -17.37
C ASP A 88 -15.16 9.25 -16.21
N PHE A 89 -14.45 8.20 -15.79
CA PHE A 89 -13.34 8.35 -14.85
C PHE A 89 -12.27 9.32 -15.38
N PHE A 90 -11.84 9.17 -16.64
CA PHE A 90 -10.80 10.06 -17.20
C PHE A 90 -11.27 11.50 -17.29
N ARG A 91 -12.54 11.73 -17.61
CA ARG A 91 -13.16 13.07 -17.59
C ARG A 91 -13.18 13.67 -16.19
N GLU A 92 -13.61 12.92 -15.17
CA GLU A 92 -13.61 13.39 -13.78
C GLU A 92 -12.19 13.64 -13.27
N PHE A 93 -11.25 12.73 -13.56
CA PHE A 93 -9.86 12.87 -13.12
C PHE A 93 -9.18 14.08 -13.78
N LYS A 94 -9.45 14.31 -15.08
CA LYS A 94 -9.00 15.53 -15.75
C LYS A 94 -9.57 16.78 -15.10
N ALA A 95 -10.85 16.79 -14.74
CA ALA A 95 -11.48 17.93 -14.05
C ALA A 95 -10.83 18.21 -12.69
N ASP A 96 -10.53 17.17 -11.89
CA ASP A 96 -9.79 17.29 -10.63
C ASP A 96 -8.41 17.93 -10.82
N LEU A 97 -7.73 17.62 -11.94
CA LEU A 97 -6.42 18.15 -12.30
C LEU A 97 -6.46 19.56 -12.92
N GLN A 98 -7.63 20.07 -13.29
CA GLN A 98 -7.81 21.37 -13.95
C GLN A 98 -8.37 22.48 -13.03
N ASP A 99 -8.50 22.21 -11.73
CA ASP A 99 -8.98 23.17 -10.75
C ASP A 99 -8.01 24.36 -10.57
N GLU A 100 -8.43 25.54 -11.05
CA GLU A 100 -7.59 26.76 -11.03
C GLU A 100 -7.23 27.22 -9.61
N LYS A 101 -8.18 27.14 -8.66
CA LYS A 101 -7.94 27.58 -7.29
C LYS A 101 -6.91 26.70 -6.60
N ARG A 102 -7.01 25.38 -6.82
CA ARG A 102 -6.06 24.38 -6.32
C ARG A 102 -4.69 24.56 -6.95
N TRP A 103 -4.64 24.84 -8.25
CA TRP A 103 -3.41 25.12 -8.98
C TRP A 103 -2.68 26.34 -8.41
N ARG A 104 -3.37 27.47 -8.26
CA ARG A 104 -2.82 28.69 -7.64
C ARG A 104 -2.29 28.42 -6.22
N THR A 105 -3.04 27.67 -5.42
CA THR A 105 -2.64 27.32 -4.05
C THR A 105 -1.38 26.45 -4.04
N TYR A 106 -1.31 25.45 -4.93
CA TYR A 106 -0.15 24.59 -5.05
C TYR A 106 1.07 25.36 -5.56
N TYR A 107 0.90 26.21 -6.58
CA TYR A 107 1.98 26.99 -7.17
C TYR A 107 2.60 27.97 -6.17
N ALA A 108 1.78 28.65 -5.36
CA ALA A 108 2.27 29.50 -4.28
C ALA A 108 3.12 28.72 -3.25
N LYS A 109 2.68 27.52 -2.86
CA LYS A 109 3.45 26.63 -1.97
C LYS A 109 4.75 26.16 -2.61
N TYR A 110 4.71 25.83 -3.91
CA TYR A 110 5.88 25.43 -4.68
C TYR A 110 6.92 26.56 -4.75
N LEU A 111 6.50 27.80 -5.06
CA LEU A 111 7.38 28.97 -5.08
C LEU A 111 7.98 29.24 -3.71
N ALA A 112 7.14 29.27 -2.66
CA ALA A 112 7.59 29.48 -1.28
C ALA A 112 8.67 28.46 -0.88
N SER A 113 8.45 27.18 -1.19
CA SER A 113 9.42 26.12 -0.92
C SER A 113 10.69 26.23 -1.76
N LYS A 114 10.58 26.63 -3.04
CA LYS A 114 11.72 26.70 -3.97
C LYS A 114 12.64 27.89 -3.66
N ARG A 115 12.07 28.98 -3.13
CA ARG A 115 12.77 30.23 -2.82
C ARG A 115 13.09 30.40 -1.33
N GLU A 116 12.66 29.46 -0.50
CA GLU A 116 12.81 29.52 0.96
C GLU A 116 12.17 30.78 1.57
N GLU A 117 11.00 31.18 1.05
CA GLU A 117 10.27 32.40 1.45
C GLU A 117 8.93 32.07 2.12
N LYS A 118 8.27 33.09 2.68
CA LYS A 118 6.95 32.92 3.30
C LYS A 118 5.90 32.69 2.21
N ILE A 119 4.93 31.82 2.52
CA ILE A 119 3.78 31.57 1.63
C ILE A 119 2.98 32.86 1.35
N SER A 120 2.93 33.82 2.27
CA SER A 120 2.28 35.12 2.05
C SER A 120 2.88 35.87 0.87
N ASP A 121 4.20 35.88 0.78
CA ASP A 121 4.96 36.67 -0.19
C ASP A 121 4.88 36.00 -1.57
N ALA A 122 4.99 34.67 -1.60
CA ALA A 122 4.76 33.87 -2.80
C ALA A 122 3.30 33.92 -3.30
N ALA A 123 2.32 34.05 -2.40
CA ALA A 123 0.90 34.10 -2.76
C ALA A 123 0.52 35.41 -3.45
N GLU A 124 1.16 36.52 -3.10
CA GLU A 124 0.97 37.81 -3.78
C GLU A 124 1.46 37.74 -5.23
N GLU A 125 2.65 37.17 -5.49
CA GLU A 125 3.15 36.95 -6.84
C GLU A 125 2.28 35.96 -7.62
N ALA A 126 1.88 34.85 -6.98
CA ALA A 126 1.01 33.87 -7.58
C ALA A 126 -0.40 34.44 -7.92
N ALA A 127 -0.82 35.54 -7.31
CA ALA A 127 -2.06 36.21 -7.70
C ALA A 127 -1.97 36.79 -9.12
N TYR A 128 -0.80 37.27 -9.53
CA TYR A 128 -0.59 38.00 -10.79
C TYR A 128 0.18 37.21 -11.86
N GLN A 129 1.04 36.26 -11.48
CA GLN A 129 1.97 35.56 -12.40
C GLN A 129 1.87 34.03 -12.37
N VAL A 130 0.74 33.46 -11.92
CA VAL A 130 0.55 32.00 -12.01
C VAL A 130 0.48 31.55 -13.48
N PRO A 131 1.30 30.56 -13.88
CA PRO A 131 1.16 29.92 -15.19
C PRO A 131 -0.25 29.36 -15.40
N PRO A 132 -0.70 29.17 -16.65
CA PRO A 132 -1.98 28.49 -16.89
C PRO A 132 -1.99 27.11 -16.23
N VAL A 133 -3.18 26.66 -15.83
CA VAL A 133 -3.34 25.31 -15.27
C VAL A 133 -2.82 24.29 -16.30
N PRO A 134 -1.96 23.35 -15.91
CA PRO A 134 -1.42 22.37 -16.85
C PRO A 134 -2.51 21.55 -17.54
N ASP A 135 -2.48 21.45 -18.86
CA ASP A 135 -3.32 20.51 -19.60
C ASP A 135 -2.70 19.11 -19.52
N ILE A 136 -3.19 18.31 -18.59
CA ILE A 136 -2.72 16.95 -18.37
C ILE A 136 -3.57 15.99 -19.21
N ASP A 137 -2.89 15.12 -19.97
CA ASP A 137 -3.50 13.95 -20.57
C ASP A 137 -3.74 12.89 -19.48
N ALA A 138 -4.91 12.96 -18.84
CA ALA A 138 -5.25 12.14 -17.69
C ALA A 138 -5.31 10.64 -18.03
N GLU A 139 -5.77 10.30 -19.24
CA GLU A 139 -5.85 8.91 -19.69
C GLU A 139 -4.47 8.33 -19.97
N TRP A 140 -3.64 9.04 -20.75
CA TRP A 140 -2.27 8.60 -21.01
C TRP A 140 -1.49 8.46 -19.70
N LEU A 141 -1.58 9.46 -18.81
CA LEU A 141 -0.87 9.46 -17.53
C LEU A 141 -1.29 8.27 -16.66
N TYR A 142 -2.59 7.99 -16.59
CA TYR A 142 -3.10 6.84 -15.85
C TYR A 142 -2.55 5.52 -16.39
N TRP A 143 -2.61 5.30 -17.71
CA TRP A 143 -2.11 4.06 -18.30
C TRP A 143 -0.60 3.91 -18.16
N GLU A 144 0.16 5.01 -18.23
CA GLU A 144 1.59 4.98 -17.99
C GLU A 144 1.93 4.66 -16.53
N MET A 145 1.20 5.23 -15.56
CA MET A 145 1.30 4.83 -14.15
C MET A 145 1.04 3.32 -13.98
N MET A 146 -0.01 2.80 -14.59
CA MET A 146 -0.34 1.38 -14.50
C MET A 146 0.69 0.50 -15.22
N ARG A 147 1.33 0.96 -16.30
CA ARG A 147 2.41 0.24 -16.98
C ARG A 147 3.66 0.14 -16.10
N ILE A 148 4.06 1.23 -15.46
CA ILE A 148 5.18 1.23 -14.51
C ILE A 148 4.87 0.34 -13.30
N ALA A 149 3.67 0.43 -12.75
CA ALA A 149 3.20 -0.37 -11.60
C ALA A 149 2.96 -1.86 -11.92
N ARG A 150 3.46 -2.37 -13.05
CA ARG A 150 3.55 -3.82 -13.35
C ARG A 150 4.98 -4.35 -13.23
N GLN A 151 5.98 -3.46 -13.26
CA GLN A 151 7.38 -3.84 -13.21
C GLN A 151 7.73 -4.36 -11.81
N PRO A 152 8.23 -5.59 -11.66
CA PRO A 152 8.64 -6.11 -10.37
C PRO A 152 9.75 -5.27 -9.74
N ASP A 153 9.66 -5.01 -8.44
CA ASP A 153 10.76 -4.38 -7.73
C ASP A 153 11.96 -5.34 -7.68
N PRO A 154 13.17 -4.89 -8.05
CA PRO A 154 14.34 -5.77 -8.20
C PRO A 154 14.83 -6.37 -6.89
N HIS A 155 14.44 -5.83 -5.73
CA HIS A 155 14.84 -6.33 -4.42
C HIS A 155 13.70 -7.06 -3.72
N MET A 156 12.52 -6.45 -3.68
CA MET A 156 11.38 -6.96 -2.94
C MET A 156 10.71 -8.14 -3.63
N TYR A 157 10.61 -8.16 -4.96
CA TYR A 157 9.93 -9.24 -5.66
C TYR A 157 10.65 -10.59 -5.53
N PRO A 158 11.99 -10.68 -5.68
CA PRO A 158 12.73 -11.91 -5.34
C PRO A 158 12.62 -12.31 -3.87
N ALA A 159 12.66 -11.33 -2.95
CA ALA A 159 12.47 -11.58 -1.52
C ALA A 159 11.07 -12.15 -1.22
N LEU A 160 10.02 -11.62 -1.85
CA LEU A 160 8.65 -12.11 -1.73
C LEU A 160 8.52 -13.56 -2.20
N LYS A 161 9.19 -13.95 -3.30
CA LYS A 161 9.21 -15.35 -3.76
C LYS A 161 9.84 -16.29 -2.72
N ARG A 162 10.93 -15.87 -2.06
CA ARG A 162 11.56 -16.64 -0.98
C ARG A 162 10.69 -16.72 0.26
N LEU A 163 10.02 -15.61 0.62
CA LEU A 163 9.05 -15.59 1.71
C LEU A 163 7.89 -16.54 1.44
N ARG A 164 7.38 -16.61 0.20
CA ARG A 164 6.35 -17.57 -0.21
C ARG A 164 6.82 -19.01 -0.02
N GLN A 165 8.02 -19.35 -0.52
CA GLN A 165 8.60 -20.68 -0.35
C GLN A 165 8.75 -21.06 1.14
N ALA A 166 9.20 -20.12 1.97
CA ALA A 166 9.31 -20.33 3.41
C ALA A 166 7.94 -20.49 4.07
N ALA A 167 6.93 -19.72 3.64
CA ALA A 167 5.56 -19.81 4.13
C ALA A 167 4.93 -21.18 3.81
N ASP A 168 5.15 -21.71 2.60
CA ASP A 168 4.67 -23.04 2.17
C ASP A 168 5.24 -24.16 3.05
N GLN A 169 6.48 -24.00 3.54
CA GLN A 169 7.15 -24.95 4.42
C GLN A 169 6.88 -24.71 5.91
N SER A 170 6.13 -23.64 6.25
CA SER A 170 6.00 -23.16 7.63
C SER A 170 4.89 -23.82 8.43
N ASP A 171 3.99 -24.55 7.77
CA ASP A 171 2.76 -25.11 8.38
C ASP A 171 1.93 -24.04 9.13
N GLY A 172 1.66 -22.92 8.45
CA GLY A 172 0.84 -21.82 8.99
C GLY A 172 1.53 -20.95 10.05
N LYS A 173 2.86 -21.08 10.21
CA LYS A 173 3.67 -20.22 11.07
C LYS A 173 4.05 -18.89 10.42
N LEU A 174 4.05 -18.83 9.09
CA LEU A 174 4.22 -17.61 8.30
C LEU A 174 3.13 -17.53 7.24
N ILE A 175 2.44 -16.39 7.20
CA ILE A 175 1.37 -16.07 6.25
C ILE A 175 1.79 -14.83 5.45
N ILE A 176 1.57 -14.87 4.15
CA ILE A 176 1.90 -13.77 3.23
C ILE A 176 0.59 -13.20 2.70
N ALA A 177 0.29 -11.95 3.02
CA ALA A 177 -0.95 -11.29 2.64
C ALA A 177 -0.69 -9.96 1.93
N ALA A 178 -1.65 -9.48 1.15
CA ALA A 178 -1.61 -8.18 0.49
C ALA A 178 -2.78 -7.29 0.90
N LEU A 179 -2.53 -5.99 1.00
CA LEU A 179 -3.50 -4.93 1.19
C LEU A 179 -3.11 -3.72 0.34
N SER A 180 -3.82 -3.51 -0.76
CA SER A 180 -3.46 -2.48 -1.74
C SER A 180 -4.64 -1.62 -2.17
N ASN A 181 -4.35 -0.33 -2.38
CA ASN A 181 -5.25 0.55 -3.11
C ASN A 181 -5.10 0.22 -4.61
N THR A 182 -6.15 -0.29 -5.23
CA THR A 182 -6.16 -0.74 -6.63
C THR A 182 -7.37 -0.18 -7.36
N SER A 183 -7.44 -0.35 -8.67
CA SER A 183 -8.63 -0.13 -9.49
C SER A 183 -9.15 -1.45 -10.09
N ILE A 184 -10.40 -1.47 -10.53
CA ILE A 184 -10.98 -2.59 -11.29
C ILE A 184 -10.77 -2.32 -12.78
N PHE A 185 -9.95 -3.14 -13.43
CA PHE A 185 -9.73 -3.05 -14.87
C PHE A 185 -10.97 -3.48 -15.66
N PRO A 186 -11.26 -2.85 -16.80
CA PRO A 186 -12.41 -3.20 -17.64
C PRO A 186 -12.44 -4.68 -18.02
N PRO A 187 -13.64 -5.27 -18.21
CA PRO A 187 -13.77 -6.61 -18.75
C PRO A 187 -13.00 -6.75 -20.07
N GLY A 188 -12.27 -7.85 -20.23
CA GLY A 188 -11.46 -8.12 -21.44
C GLY A 188 -10.15 -7.34 -21.54
N HIS A 189 -9.80 -6.49 -20.56
CA HIS A 189 -8.53 -5.78 -20.57
C HIS A 189 -7.33 -6.76 -20.50
N PRO A 190 -6.25 -6.58 -21.30
CA PRO A 190 -5.10 -7.49 -21.35
C PRO A 190 -4.48 -7.85 -19.99
N PHE A 191 -4.44 -6.91 -19.05
CA PHE A 191 -3.92 -7.12 -17.69
C PHE A 191 -4.67 -8.19 -16.87
N ASN A 192 -5.92 -8.50 -17.25
CA ASN A 192 -6.73 -9.56 -16.65
C ASN A 192 -6.73 -10.85 -17.50
N ASP A 193 -6.14 -10.84 -18.69
CA ASP A 193 -6.06 -12.00 -19.57
C ASP A 193 -4.76 -12.77 -19.34
N GLU A 194 -4.86 -13.94 -18.70
CA GLU A 194 -3.74 -14.84 -18.41
C GLU A 194 -3.01 -15.37 -19.68
N LYS A 195 -3.55 -15.14 -20.88
CA LYS A 195 -2.87 -15.43 -22.15
C LYS A 195 -1.86 -14.36 -22.53
N THR A 196 -1.94 -13.16 -21.96
CA THR A 196 -0.99 -12.07 -22.21
C THR A 196 0.21 -12.14 -21.24
N PRO A 197 1.37 -11.56 -21.59
CA PRO A 197 2.51 -11.48 -20.68
C PRO A 197 2.15 -10.80 -19.35
N ASP A 198 1.45 -9.65 -19.43
CA ASP A 198 1.04 -8.86 -18.27
C ASP A 198 0.05 -9.62 -17.38
N GLY A 199 -0.93 -10.31 -17.96
CA GLY A 199 -1.90 -11.10 -17.20
C GLY A 199 -1.27 -12.32 -16.51
N ARG A 200 -0.29 -12.99 -17.16
CA ARG A 200 0.49 -14.06 -16.50
C ARG A 200 1.26 -13.54 -15.29
N GLN A 201 1.91 -12.39 -15.42
CA GLN A 201 2.65 -11.77 -14.33
C GLN A 201 1.73 -11.35 -13.18
N ASN A 202 0.57 -10.76 -13.49
CA ASN A 202 -0.45 -10.40 -12.50
C ASN A 202 -0.93 -11.64 -11.72
N LYS A 203 -1.20 -12.74 -12.43
CA LYS A 203 -1.56 -14.03 -11.82
C LYS A 203 -0.45 -14.56 -10.91
N GLU A 204 0.79 -14.55 -11.40
CA GLU A 204 1.96 -15.01 -10.63
C GLU A 204 2.11 -14.19 -9.36
N LEU A 205 2.10 -12.85 -9.44
CA LEU A 205 2.17 -11.97 -8.29
C LEU A 205 1.08 -12.27 -7.26
N LYS A 206 -0.19 -12.37 -7.69
CA LYS A 206 -1.32 -12.68 -6.80
C LYS A 206 -1.18 -14.05 -6.13
N SER A 207 -0.60 -15.04 -6.83
CA SER A 207 -0.38 -16.39 -6.28
C SER A 207 0.66 -16.45 -5.15
N LEU A 208 1.46 -15.39 -4.96
CA LEU A 208 2.41 -15.29 -3.84
C LEU A 208 1.72 -14.98 -2.51
N PHE A 209 0.44 -14.64 -2.52
CA PHE A 209 -0.31 -14.25 -1.33
C PHE A 209 -1.36 -15.29 -0.97
N ASP A 210 -1.41 -15.67 0.31
CA ASP A 210 -2.49 -16.44 0.90
C ASP A 210 -3.82 -15.67 0.81
N ILE A 211 -3.74 -14.34 0.97
CA ILE A 211 -4.89 -13.42 0.98
C ILE A 211 -4.51 -12.15 0.25
N PHE A 212 -5.38 -11.71 -0.65
CA PHE A 212 -5.19 -10.46 -1.40
C PHE A 212 -6.40 -9.55 -1.20
N VAL A 213 -6.25 -8.48 -0.42
CA VAL A 213 -7.28 -7.46 -0.22
C VAL A 213 -7.06 -6.32 -1.21
N SER A 214 -7.96 -6.22 -2.17
CA SER A 214 -8.02 -5.12 -3.13
C SER A 214 -9.07 -4.11 -2.69
N SER A 215 -8.67 -2.85 -2.51
CA SER A 215 -9.53 -1.74 -2.08
C SER A 215 -10.82 -1.62 -2.92
N ALA A 216 -10.68 -1.64 -4.26
CA ALA A 216 -11.80 -1.43 -5.16
C ALA A 216 -12.80 -2.59 -5.17
N HIS A 217 -12.35 -3.81 -4.86
CA HIS A 217 -13.26 -4.96 -4.77
C HIS A 217 -14.01 -5.02 -3.44
N VAL A 218 -13.52 -4.34 -2.41
CA VAL A 218 -14.11 -4.36 -1.06
C VAL A 218 -14.81 -3.05 -0.68
N GLY A 219 -14.80 -2.03 -1.54
CA GLY A 219 -15.50 -0.77 -1.28
C GLY A 219 -14.83 0.13 -0.24
N MET A 220 -13.55 -0.08 0.06
CA MET A 220 -12.82 0.62 1.14
C MET A 220 -11.45 1.05 0.64
N ARG A 221 -10.77 1.97 1.35
CA ARG A 221 -9.50 2.53 0.88
C ARG A 221 -8.53 2.83 2.03
N LYS A 222 -7.23 2.60 1.84
CA LYS A 222 -6.21 3.13 2.76
C LYS A 222 -6.13 4.66 2.63
N PRO A 223 -6.01 5.43 3.71
CA PRO A 223 -5.66 5.01 5.07
C PRO A 223 -6.86 4.88 6.03
N ASP A 224 -8.09 4.71 5.54
CA ASP A 224 -9.28 4.58 6.39
C ASP A 224 -9.21 3.29 7.22
N GLU A 225 -9.59 3.33 8.50
CA GLU A 225 -9.40 2.20 9.42
C GLU A 225 -10.12 0.92 8.97
N ASP A 226 -11.28 1.07 8.32
CA ASP A 226 -12.16 -0.04 7.98
C ASP A 226 -11.48 -1.08 7.09
N ILE A 227 -10.65 -0.64 6.13
CA ILE A 227 -9.92 -1.59 5.26
C ILE A 227 -8.87 -2.40 6.02
N TYR A 228 -8.23 -1.82 7.04
CA TYR A 228 -7.27 -2.53 7.88
C TYR A 228 -7.98 -3.53 8.79
N ARG A 229 -9.12 -3.13 9.38
CA ARG A 229 -9.95 -4.04 10.19
C ARG A 229 -10.46 -5.20 9.35
N TYR A 230 -10.90 -4.93 8.13
CA TYR A 230 -11.28 -5.94 7.17
C TYR A 230 -10.12 -6.90 6.87
N ALA A 231 -8.93 -6.38 6.57
CA ALA A 231 -7.74 -7.21 6.29
C ALA A 231 -7.34 -8.08 7.50
N ILE A 232 -7.35 -7.52 8.71
CA ILE A 232 -7.11 -8.29 9.96
C ILE A 232 -8.12 -9.43 10.08
N THR A 233 -9.41 -9.16 9.89
CA THR A 233 -10.46 -10.18 10.00
C THR A 233 -10.27 -11.28 8.95
N ARG A 234 -9.97 -10.94 7.68
CA ARG A 234 -9.74 -11.94 6.63
C ARG A 234 -8.53 -12.82 6.93
N VAL A 235 -7.44 -12.22 7.39
CA VAL A 235 -6.24 -12.95 7.83
C VAL A 235 -6.55 -13.86 9.03
N HIS A 236 -7.30 -13.36 10.01
CA HIS A 236 -7.72 -14.14 11.16
C HIS A 236 -8.55 -15.37 10.76
N GLU A 237 -9.54 -15.19 9.90
CA GLU A 237 -10.41 -16.26 9.40
C GLU A 237 -9.63 -17.31 8.60
N TYR A 238 -8.73 -16.86 7.71
CA TYR A 238 -7.87 -17.77 6.94
C TYR A 238 -7.04 -18.67 7.86
N VAL A 239 -6.36 -18.09 8.85
CA VAL A 239 -5.50 -18.86 9.77
C VAL A 239 -6.32 -19.83 10.62
N LYS A 240 -7.48 -19.42 11.12
CA LYS A 240 -8.37 -20.31 11.89
C LYS A 240 -8.87 -21.48 11.06
N THR A 241 -9.29 -21.22 9.81
CA THR A 241 -9.91 -22.23 8.96
C THR A 241 -8.89 -23.18 8.32
N LYS A 242 -7.74 -22.67 7.87
CA LYS A 242 -6.74 -23.45 7.14
C LYS A 242 -5.73 -24.17 8.03
N HIS A 243 -5.41 -23.59 9.19
CA HIS A 243 -4.32 -24.10 10.03
C HIS A 243 -4.77 -24.50 11.43
N GLY A 244 -6.07 -24.46 11.74
CA GLY A 244 -6.61 -24.82 13.06
C GLY A 244 -6.00 -24.02 14.23
N GLY A 245 -5.32 -22.91 13.91
CA GLY A 245 -4.43 -22.22 14.82
C GLY A 245 -5.14 -21.19 15.69
N VAL A 246 -4.42 -20.68 16.70
CA VAL A 246 -4.82 -19.48 17.41
C VAL A 246 -4.94 -18.34 16.39
N GLY A 247 -6.10 -17.68 16.39
CA GLY A 247 -6.39 -16.61 15.45
C GLY A 247 -5.37 -15.47 15.52
N ILE A 248 -5.29 -14.70 14.45
CA ILE A 248 -4.34 -13.59 14.33
C ILE A 248 -4.86 -12.37 15.08
N ARG A 249 -3.95 -11.69 15.81
CA ARG A 249 -4.16 -10.37 16.40
C ARG A 249 -3.36 -9.32 15.60
N PRO A 250 -3.69 -8.02 15.72
CA PRO A 250 -2.93 -6.97 15.02
C PRO A 250 -1.43 -7.01 15.30
N GLU A 251 -1.02 -7.30 16.54
CA GLU A 251 0.40 -7.40 16.93
C GLU A 251 1.17 -8.56 16.26
N ASP A 252 0.45 -9.54 15.69
CA ASP A 252 1.07 -10.66 14.97
C ASP A 252 1.32 -10.31 13.48
N ILE A 253 0.92 -9.11 13.03
CA ILE A 253 1.00 -8.61 11.66
C ILE A 253 2.09 -7.52 11.54
N THR A 254 2.96 -7.64 10.54
CA THR A 254 3.84 -6.55 10.10
C THR A 254 3.41 -6.07 8.72
N PHE A 255 3.07 -4.78 8.61
CA PHE A 255 2.62 -4.15 7.38
C PHE A 255 3.75 -3.40 6.66
N LEU A 256 3.93 -3.66 5.37
CA LEU A 256 4.91 -3.01 4.50
C LEU A 256 4.20 -2.09 3.51
N ASP A 257 4.57 -0.81 3.48
CA ASP A 257 3.96 0.20 2.61
C ASP A 257 4.98 1.31 2.38
N ASP A 258 4.94 1.98 1.23
CA ASP A 258 5.80 3.12 0.92
C ASP A 258 5.21 4.45 1.43
N ILE A 259 3.90 4.50 1.66
CA ILE A 259 3.16 5.69 2.08
C ILE A 259 3.05 5.77 3.60
N GLY A 260 3.63 6.83 4.17
CA GLY A 260 3.70 7.01 5.62
C GLY A 260 2.34 7.15 6.33
N SER A 261 1.30 7.70 5.69
CA SER A 261 -0.04 7.77 6.30
C SER A 261 -0.66 6.38 6.48
N ASN A 262 -0.45 5.47 5.54
CA ASN A 262 -0.96 4.11 5.62
C ASN A 262 -0.34 3.39 6.82
N LEU A 263 0.99 3.49 6.96
CA LEU A 263 1.72 2.93 8.09
C LEU A 263 1.30 3.54 9.44
N ARG A 264 0.95 4.83 9.49
CA ARG A 264 0.46 5.45 10.72
C ARG A 264 -0.87 4.84 11.17
N THR A 265 -1.80 4.59 10.25
CA THR A 265 -3.06 3.89 10.59
C THR A 265 -2.78 2.47 11.05
N ALA A 266 -1.95 1.69 10.33
CA ALA A 266 -1.59 0.34 10.72
C ALA A 266 -0.99 0.25 12.15
N ARG A 267 -0.05 1.14 12.47
CA ARG A 267 0.57 1.22 13.80
C ARG A 267 -0.45 1.56 14.89
N ARG A 268 -1.38 2.47 14.61
CA ARG A 268 -2.46 2.84 15.56
C ARG A 268 -3.39 1.66 15.87
N LEU A 269 -3.54 0.73 14.94
CA LEU A 269 -4.29 -0.51 15.11
C LEU A 269 -3.47 -1.64 15.75
N GLY A 270 -2.20 -1.41 16.09
CA GLY A 270 -1.35 -2.37 16.81
C GLY A 270 -0.42 -3.21 15.94
N MET A 271 -0.35 -2.96 14.62
CA MET A 271 0.54 -3.69 13.73
C MET A 271 2.00 -3.24 13.85
N GLY A 272 2.93 -4.17 13.62
CA GLY A 272 4.29 -3.84 13.20
C GLY A 272 4.28 -3.17 11.82
N THR A 273 5.30 -2.38 11.52
CA THR A 273 5.37 -1.65 10.24
C THR A 273 6.79 -1.57 9.71
N ILE A 274 6.95 -1.72 8.39
CA ILE A 274 8.20 -1.44 7.68
C ILE A 274 7.90 -0.39 6.61
N LYS A 275 8.64 0.71 6.61
CA LYS A 275 8.51 1.72 5.56
C LYS A 275 9.41 1.35 4.39
N VAL A 276 8.81 1.11 3.22
CA VAL A 276 9.58 0.93 1.99
C VAL A 276 9.95 2.30 1.45
N GLN A 277 11.25 2.60 1.43
CA GLN A 277 11.74 3.83 0.84
C GLN A 277 11.76 3.67 -0.69
N LEU A 278 11.17 4.61 -1.43
CA LEU A 278 11.18 4.59 -2.89
C LEU A 278 12.62 4.49 -3.42
N GLY A 279 12.85 3.54 -4.33
CA GLY A 279 14.18 3.23 -4.88
C GLY A 279 15.15 2.57 -3.89
N ARG A 280 14.71 2.25 -2.66
CA ARG A 280 15.52 1.66 -1.59
C ARG A 280 14.81 0.49 -0.89
N ALA A 281 14.12 -0.33 -1.69
CA ALA A 281 13.49 -1.56 -1.21
C ALA A 281 14.50 -2.56 -0.61
N ASP A 282 15.78 -2.48 -1.00
CA ASP A 282 16.90 -3.22 -0.42
C ASP A 282 16.95 -3.12 1.11
N LYS A 283 16.68 -1.94 1.68
CA LYS A 283 16.67 -1.73 3.14
C LYS A 283 15.47 -2.38 3.82
N ALA A 284 14.31 -2.35 3.17
CA ALA A 284 13.12 -3.02 3.68
C ALA A 284 13.32 -4.55 3.69
N VAL A 285 14.04 -5.07 2.69
CA VAL A 285 14.45 -6.49 2.66
C VAL A 285 15.42 -6.82 3.82
N ASP A 286 16.38 -5.96 4.15
CA ASP A 286 17.24 -6.16 5.34
C ASP A 286 16.42 -6.25 6.64
N GLU A 287 15.43 -5.38 6.78
CA GLU A 287 14.55 -5.40 7.95
C GLU A 287 13.70 -6.67 7.99
N LEU A 288 13.20 -7.13 6.85
CA LEU A 288 12.52 -8.42 6.73
C LEU A 288 13.44 -9.60 7.10
N GLU A 289 14.70 -9.63 6.64
CA GLU A 289 15.67 -10.67 7.02
C GLU A 289 15.86 -10.70 8.55
N ARG A 290 16.04 -9.52 9.17
CA ARG A 290 16.18 -9.41 10.63
C ARG A 290 14.93 -9.89 11.39
N LEU A 291 13.75 -9.52 10.92
CA LEU A 291 12.48 -9.86 11.57
C LEU A 291 12.12 -11.34 11.41
N THR A 292 12.40 -11.93 10.25
CA THR A 292 12.02 -13.31 9.91
C THR A 292 13.13 -14.32 10.19
N GLY A 293 14.38 -13.86 10.31
CA GLY A 293 15.58 -14.71 10.36
C GLY A 293 15.80 -15.52 9.08
N LEU A 294 15.17 -15.15 7.97
CA LEU A 294 15.32 -15.79 6.67
C LEU A 294 16.37 -15.05 5.83
N GLN A 295 17.03 -15.78 4.93
CA GLN A 295 17.86 -15.20 3.89
C GLN A 295 16.99 -14.86 2.67
N LEU A 296 16.86 -13.57 2.38
CA LEU A 296 15.97 -13.02 1.35
C LEU A 296 16.74 -12.36 0.20
N LYS A 297 17.96 -11.88 0.47
CA LYS A 297 18.87 -11.35 -0.56
C LYS A 297 19.71 -12.46 -1.20
N ASP A 298 20.07 -12.26 -2.47
CA ASP A 298 21.09 -13.07 -3.12
C ASP A 298 22.45 -12.87 -2.46
N GLU A 299 23.27 -13.92 -2.35
CA GLU A 299 24.61 -13.85 -1.75
C GLU A 299 25.51 -12.82 -2.44
N ARG A 300 25.30 -12.59 -3.74
CA ARG A 300 26.04 -11.59 -4.54
C ARG A 300 25.66 -10.14 -4.24
N SER A 301 24.53 -9.89 -3.57
CA SER A 301 24.04 -8.55 -3.25
C SER A 301 24.51 -8.05 -1.87
N ARG A 302 25.38 -8.81 -1.18
CA ARG A 302 25.94 -8.47 0.15
C ARG A 302 27.36 -7.86 0.08
N LEU A 303 27.95 -7.79 -1.11
CA LEU A 303 29.24 -7.14 -1.41
C LEU A 303 29.01 -5.71 -1.89
#